data_AF-A0A0A9XPH2-F1
#
_entry.id   AF-A0A0A9XPH2-F1
#
_cell.length_a   1.000
_cell.length_b   1.000
_cell.length_c   1.000
_cell.angle_alpha   90.00
_cell.angle_beta   90.00
_cell.angle_gamma   90.00
#
_symmetry.space_group_name_H-M   'P 1'
#
loop_
_entity.id
_entity.type
_entity.pdbx_description
1 polymer ?
#
loop_
_entity_poly.entity_id
_entity_poly.type
_entity_poly.pdbx_seq_one_letter_code
_entity_poly.pdbx_strand_id
1 'polypeptide(L)'
;SKMEKTVNFTCDLSSSVEHVLCHVAFEIGCVSITDYKLKVHGLEEFLEPHRSLSDYEYVHECLKLDKDIEFSLLNNNEVKKMFQRTAEDDRRDCFILLDDLLPKEPMQPISHESLL
;
A
#
# COMPACT_ATOMS: atom_id res chain seq x y z
N SER A 1 22.77 6.26 11.77
CA SER A 1 22.25 7.26 10.83
C SER A 1 21.93 6.55 9.52
N LYS A 2 20.67 6.23 9.23
CA LYS A 2 20.28 5.62 7.94
C LYS A 2 20.27 6.78 6.93
N MET A 3 21.30 6.86 6.09
CA MET A 3 21.40 7.90 5.07
C MET A 3 20.39 7.53 3.98
N GLU A 4 19.28 8.25 3.91
CA GLU A 4 18.28 8.06 2.86
C GLU A 4 18.90 8.58 1.56
N LYS A 5 19.33 7.64 0.71
CA LYS A 5 19.89 7.97 -0.60
C LYS A 5 18.73 8.22 -1.55
N THR A 6 18.53 9.47 -1.91
CA THR A 6 17.63 9.85 -3.00
C THR A 6 18.33 9.63 -4.35
N VAL A 7 17.59 9.07 -5.30
CA VAL A 7 18.05 8.80 -6.67
C VAL A 7 17.14 9.58 -7.59
N ASN A 8 17.71 10.54 -8.32
CA ASN A 8 16.97 11.34 -9.29
C ASN A 8 17.22 10.76 -10.68
N PHE A 9 16.16 10.37 -11.37
CA PHE A 9 16.25 9.81 -12.71
C PHE A 9 15.20 10.46 -13.63
N THR A 10 15.47 10.44 -14.92
CA THR A 10 14.52 10.87 -15.96
C THR A 10 14.16 9.67 -16.82
N CYS A 11 12.89 9.27 -16.80
CA CYS A 11 12.36 8.21 -17.65
C CYS A 11 11.10 8.67 -18.37
N ASP A 12 10.78 8.00 -19.48
CA ASP A 12 9.50 8.19 -20.16
C ASP A 12 8.38 7.52 -19.36
N LEU A 13 7.19 8.11 -19.34
CA LEU A 13 6.04 7.59 -18.57
C LEU A 13 5.52 6.26 -19.14
N SER A 14 5.82 5.94 -20.40
CA SER A 14 5.52 4.62 -20.99
C SER A 14 6.49 3.53 -20.54
N SER A 15 7.57 3.87 -19.82
CA SER A 15 8.50 2.88 -19.26
C SER A 15 7.81 2.01 -18.23
N SER A 16 8.14 0.71 -18.24
CA SER A 16 7.67 -0.22 -17.22
C SER A 16 8.32 0.09 -15.87
N VAL A 17 7.61 -0.24 -14.80
CA VAL A 17 8.09 -0.12 -13.42
C VAL A 17 9.36 -0.96 -13.23
N GLU A 18 9.46 -2.15 -13.85
CA GLU A 18 10.70 -2.95 -13.86
C GLU A 18 11.89 -2.20 -14.44
N HIS A 19 11.70 -1.43 -15.52
CA HIS A 19 12.79 -0.70 -16.15
C HIS A 19 13.35 0.38 -15.20
N VAL A 20 12.45 1.14 -14.58
CA VAL A 20 12.77 2.17 -13.60
C VAL A 20 13.44 1.55 -12.38
N LEU A 21 12.87 0.47 -11.86
CA LEU A 21 13.42 -0.25 -10.72
C LEU A 21 14.83 -0.80 -11.02
N CYS A 22 15.08 -1.30 -12.23
CA CYS A 22 16.40 -1.75 -12.68
C CYS A 22 17.40 -0.59 -12.70
N HIS A 23 16.99 0.56 -13.23
CA HIS A 23 17.83 1.76 -13.29
C HIS A 23 18.24 2.22 -11.89
N VAL A 24 17.27 2.34 -10.98
CA VAL A 24 17.51 2.73 -9.59
C VAL A 24 18.35 1.67 -8.85
N ALA A 25 18.05 0.37 -9.03
CA ALA A 25 18.80 -0.73 -8.43
C ALA A 25 20.28 -0.70 -8.84
N PHE A 26 20.55 -0.43 -10.11
CA PHE A 26 21.91 -0.28 -10.62
C PHE A 26 22.63 0.90 -9.96
N GLU A 27 21.96 2.05 -9.81
CA GLU A 27 22.55 3.25 -9.20
C GLU A 27 22.85 3.10 -7.70
N ILE A 28 22.07 2.29 -6.98
CA ILE A 28 22.34 1.94 -5.58
C ILE A 28 23.31 0.75 -5.43
N GLY A 29 23.76 0.13 -6.53
CA GLY A 29 24.68 -1.01 -6.50
C GLY A 29 24.04 -2.31 -6.03
N CYS A 30 22.73 -2.46 -6.22
CA CYS A 30 22.02 -3.67 -5.85
C CYS A 30 22.08 -4.73 -6.97
N VAL A 31 22.28 -5.99 -6.58
CA VAL A 31 22.38 -7.12 -7.50
C VAL A 31 21.01 -7.73 -7.83
N SER A 32 20.04 -7.61 -6.92
CA SER A 32 18.76 -8.33 -7.01
C SER A 32 17.57 -7.36 -7.01
N ILE A 33 17.17 -6.93 -8.20
CA ILE A 33 15.94 -6.13 -8.41
C ILE A 33 14.69 -6.78 -7.79
N THR A 34 14.59 -8.11 -7.83
CA THR A 34 13.43 -8.87 -7.35
C THR A 34 13.20 -8.77 -5.84
N ASP A 35 14.22 -8.35 -5.09
CA ASP A 35 14.15 -8.15 -3.65
C ASP A 35 13.60 -6.77 -3.28
N TYR A 36 13.39 -5.90 -4.27
CA TYR A 36 12.92 -4.53 -4.09
C TYR A 36 11.60 -4.30 -4.80
N LYS A 37 10.83 -3.36 -4.26
CA LYS A 37 9.58 -2.87 -4.85
C LYS A 37 9.55 -1.36 -4.78
N LEU A 38 8.96 -0.75 -5.81
CA LEU A 38 8.62 0.67 -5.79
C LEU A 38 7.26 0.85 -5.14
N LYS A 39 7.18 1.85 -4.27
CA LYS A 39 5.99 2.27 -3.55
C LYS A 39 5.76 3.75 -3.80
N VAL A 40 4.52 4.18 -3.93
CA VAL A 40 4.18 5.60 -4.03
C VAL A 40 4.57 6.32 -2.75
N HIS A 41 5.26 7.46 -2.84
CA HIS A 41 5.66 8.22 -1.66
C HIS A 41 4.42 8.72 -0.91
N GLY A 42 4.35 8.46 0.40
CA GLY A 42 3.23 8.87 1.26
C GLY A 42 1.98 7.96 1.23
N LEU A 43 1.89 6.98 0.32
CA LEU A 43 0.74 6.07 0.19
C LEU A 43 1.18 4.62 0.39
N GLU A 44 0.32 3.73 0.91
CA GLU A 44 0.61 2.29 1.04
C GLU A 44 0.38 1.50 -0.26
N GLU A 45 0.59 2.16 -1.41
CA GLU A 45 0.41 1.58 -2.75
C GLU A 45 1.75 1.17 -3.36
N PHE A 46 1.84 -0.06 -3.86
CA PHE A 46 3.01 -0.59 -4.53
C PHE A 46 2.80 -0.63 -6.05
N LEU A 47 3.85 -0.31 -6.79
CA LEU A 47 3.84 -0.38 -8.23
C LEU A 47 4.10 -1.82 -8.70
N GLU A 48 3.38 -2.23 -9.73
CA GLU A 48 3.46 -3.54 -10.35
C GLU A 48 4.57 -3.55 -11.40
N PRO A 49 5.50 -4.52 -11.36
CA PRO A 49 6.67 -4.56 -12.23
C PRO A 49 6.35 -4.50 -13.74
N HIS A 50 5.27 -5.16 -14.15
CA HIS A 50 4.83 -5.26 -15.56
C HIS A 50 3.99 -4.06 -16.06
N ARG A 51 3.57 -3.15 -15.18
CA ARG A 51 2.78 -1.96 -15.58
C ARG A 51 3.68 -0.81 -15.99
N SER A 52 3.13 0.14 -16.74
CA SER A 52 3.81 1.40 -17.06
C SER A 52 3.56 2.44 -15.97
N LEU A 53 4.46 3.42 -15.81
CA LEU A 53 4.23 4.53 -14.88
C LEU A 53 2.96 5.32 -15.23
N SER A 54 2.59 5.35 -16.52
CA SER A 54 1.38 6.02 -17.00
C SER A 54 0.08 5.32 -16.60
N ASP A 55 0.11 4.07 -16.13
CA ASP A 55 -1.11 3.38 -15.67
C ASP A 55 -1.56 3.87 -14.27
N TYR A 56 -0.71 4.63 -13.56
CA TYR A 56 -0.95 5.04 -12.18
C TYR A 56 -1.60 6.42 -12.11
N GLU A 57 -2.73 6.51 -11.41
CA GLU A 57 -3.42 7.77 -11.15
C GLU A 57 -2.52 8.78 -10.44
N TYR A 58 -1.68 8.32 -9.50
CA TYR A 58 -0.70 9.14 -8.81
C TYR A 58 0.21 9.93 -9.77
N VAL A 59 0.71 9.27 -10.82
CA VAL A 59 1.59 9.91 -11.81
C VAL A 59 0.85 11.01 -12.56
N HIS A 60 -0.41 10.76 -12.95
CA HIS A 60 -1.24 11.76 -13.59
C HIS A 60 -1.57 12.94 -12.67
N GLU A 61 -1.81 12.68 -11.39
CA GLU A 61 -2.09 13.72 -10.41
C GLU A 61 -0.88 14.63 -10.20
N CYS A 62 0.32 14.05 -10.02
CA CYS A 62 1.56 14.83 -9.89
C CYS A 62 1.77 15.74 -11.09
N LEU A 63 1.61 15.22 -12.31
CA LEU A 63 1.73 16.02 -13.54
C LEU A 63 0.68 17.13 -13.64
N LYS A 64 -0.56 16.86 -13.21
CA LYS A 64 -1.65 17.85 -13.24
C LYS A 64 -1.44 18.96 -12.21
N LEU A 65 -0.83 18.64 -11.08
CA LEU A 65 -0.57 19.56 -9.97
C LEU A 65 0.81 20.22 -10.02
N ASP A 66 1.61 19.95 -11.06
CA ASP A 66 3.02 20.39 -11.18
C ASP A 66 3.85 20.01 -9.94
N LYS A 67 3.65 18.78 -9.46
CA LYS A 67 4.38 18.20 -8.32
C LYS A 67 5.43 17.21 -8.80
N ASP A 68 6.51 17.12 -8.04
CA ASP A 68 7.50 16.06 -8.22
C ASP A 68 6.88 14.67 -8.03
N ILE A 69 7.30 13.73 -8.87
CA ILE A 69 6.91 12.33 -8.78
C ILE A 69 7.93 11.63 -7.91
N GLU A 70 7.52 11.23 -6.71
CA GLU A 70 8.40 10.61 -5.72
C GLU A 70 7.97 9.18 -5.43
N PHE A 71 8.94 8.27 -5.44
CA PHE A 71 8.73 6.86 -5.08
C PHE A 71 9.67 6.45 -3.96
N SER A 72 9.19 5.57 -3.11
CA SER A 72 9.98 4.92 -2.07
C SER A 72 10.39 3.53 -2.55
N LEU A 73 11.70 3.26 -2.54
CA LEU A 73 12.25 1.93 -2.77
C LEU A 73 12.22 1.15 -1.45
N LEU A 74 11.48 0.04 -1.41
CA LEU A 74 11.43 -0.83 -0.24
C LEU A 74 11.97 -2.21 -0.55
N ASN A 75 12.70 -2.77 0.40
CA ASN A 75 13.06 -4.18 0.39
C ASN A 75 11.82 -5.02 0.74
N ASN A 76 11.65 -6.16 0.08
CA ASN A 76 10.52 -7.07 0.30
C ASN A 76 10.43 -7.55 1.76
N ASN A 77 11.56 -7.59 2.47
CA ASN A 77 11.63 -7.91 3.90
C ASN A 77 11.19 -6.74 4.82
N GLU A 78 11.30 -5.49 4.36
CA GLU A 78 10.86 -4.29 5.10
C GLU A 78 9.38 -3.95 4.85
N VAL A 79 8.72 -4.61 3.88
CA VAL A 79 7.29 -4.42 3.62
C VAL A 79 6.49 -4.86 4.85
N LYS A 80 5.96 -3.87 5.58
CA LYS A 80 5.14 -4.08 6.79
C LYS A 80 3.97 -5.00 6.48
N LYS A 81 4.04 -6.22 6.99
CA LYS A 81 2.97 -7.23 6.96
C LYS A 81 1.84 -6.94 7.95
N MET A 82 1.65 -5.68 8.34
CA MET A 82 0.86 -5.29 9.51
C MET A 82 -0.62 -5.69 9.42
N PHE A 83 -1.11 -5.98 8.21
CA PHE A 83 -2.48 -6.45 7.94
C PHE A 83 -2.54 -7.87 7.35
N GLN A 84 -1.44 -8.63 7.35
CA GLN A 84 -1.52 -10.03 6.92
C GLN A 84 -2.31 -10.83 7.95
N ARG A 85 -3.32 -11.59 7.50
CA ARG A 85 -4.05 -12.53 8.35
C ARG A 85 -3.05 -13.44 9.05
N THR A 86 -2.92 -13.29 10.36
CA THR A 86 -2.15 -14.21 11.20
C THR A 86 -2.95 -15.49 11.38
N ALA A 87 -2.29 -16.63 11.63
CA ALA A 87 -2.99 -17.88 12.00
C ALA A 87 -3.93 -17.71 13.22
N GLU A 88 -3.69 -16.69 14.05
CA GLU A 88 -4.57 -16.31 15.16
C GLU A 88 -5.88 -15.63 14.71
N ASP A 89 -5.90 -14.98 13.54
CA ASP A 89 -7.12 -14.41 12.95
C ASP A 89 -8.06 -15.53 12.50
N ASP A 90 -7.52 -16.54 11.81
CA ASP A 90 -8.23 -17.75 11.37
C ASP A 90 -8.80 -18.55 12.56
N ARG A 91 -8.02 -18.68 13.65
CA ARG A 91 -8.47 -19.38 14.85
C ARG A 91 -9.65 -18.68 15.55
N ARG A 92 -9.77 -17.36 15.45
CA ARG A 92 -10.89 -16.60 16.03
C ARG A 92 -12.15 -16.67 15.16
N ASP A 93 -12.00 -16.78 13.84
CA ASP A 93 -13.10 -16.92 12.89
C ASP A 93 -13.92 -18.20 13.14
N CYS A 94 -13.25 -19.31 13.51
CA CYS A 94 -13.92 -20.57 13.84
C CYS A 94 -14.77 -20.56 15.13
N PHE A 95 -14.71 -19.51 15.95
CA PHE A 95 -15.39 -19.44 17.25
C PHE A 95 -16.57 -18.44 17.30
N ILE A 96 -16.91 -17.81 16.17
CA ILE A 96 -18.08 -16.92 16.10
C ILE A 96 -19.35 -17.77 16.08
N LEU A 97 -20.06 -17.80 17.21
CA LEU A 97 -21.38 -18.43 17.30
C LEU A 97 -22.46 -17.47 16.77
N LEU A 98 -23.54 -18.01 16.21
CA LEU A 98 -24.68 -17.22 15.73
C LEU A 98 -25.22 -16.25 16.81
N ASP A 99 -25.14 -16.64 18.09
CA ASP A 99 -25.53 -15.83 19.25
C ASP A 99 -24.68 -14.55 19.43
N ASP A 100 -23.43 -14.56 18.98
CA ASP A 100 -22.54 -13.41 19.07
C ASP A 100 -22.81 -12.35 17.97
N LEU A 101 -23.46 -12.77 16.89
CA LEU A 101 -23.88 -11.90 15.78
C LEU A 101 -25.27 -11.31 15.97
N LEU A 102 -26.05 -11.84 16.90
CA LEU A 102 -27.39 -11.34 17.18
C LEU A 102 -27.31 -10.09 18.07
N PRO A 103 -28.16 -9.07 17.80
CA PRO A 103 -28.28 -7.92 18.70
C PRO A 103 -28.68 -8.42 20.10
N LYS A 104 -27.82 -8.20 21.10
CA LYS A 104 -28.08 -8.59 22.50
C LYS A 104 -28.96 -7.57 23.23
N GLU A 105 -29.40 -6.52 22.54
CA GLU A 105 -30.30 -5.52 23.09
C GLU A 105 -31.75 -6.02 23.03
N PRO A 106 -32.53 -5.93 24.12
CA PRO A 106 -33.96 -6.10 24.01
C PRO A 106 -34.48 -5.00 23.07
N MET A 107 -35.16 -5.38 21.99
CA MET A 107 -35.90 -4.45 21.13
C MET A 107 -37.06 -3.84 21.92
N GLN A 108 -36.76 -2.91 22.83
CA GLN A 108 -37.78 -2.05 23.40
C GLN A 108 -38.03 -0.94 22.38
N PRO A 109 -39.24 -0.84 21.80
CA PRO A 109 -39.55 0.27 20.91
C PRO A 109 -39.41 1.57 21.69
N ILE A 110 -38.61 2.51 21.17
CA ILE A 110 -38.50 3.85 21.74
C ILE A 110 -39.82 4.57 21.44
N SER A 111 -40.68 4.69 22.46
CA SER A 111 -41.92 5.45 22.35
C SER A 111 -41.64 6.95 22.54
N HIS A 112 -42.36 7.80 21.80
CA HIS A 112 -42.21 9.28 21.82
C HIS A 112 -42.40 9.90 23.22
N GLU A 113 -43.04 9.19 24.14
CA GLU A 113 -43.22 9.57 25.54
C GLU A 113 -41.94 9.46 26.40
N SER A 114 -40.93 8.68 25.99
CA SER A 114 -39.66 8.56 26.72
C SER A 114 -38.62 9.63 26.36
N LEU A 115 -38.90 10.45 25.35
CA LEU A 115 -37.99 11.48 24.83
C LEU A 115 -38.40 12.91 25.23
N LEU A 116 -39.41 13.06 26.09
CA LEU A 116 -39.92 14.31 26.67
C LEU A 116 -39.67 14.33 28.17
#